data_AF-A0A847JPX0-F1
#
_entry.id   AF-A0A847JPX0-F1
#
_cell.length_a   1.000
_cell.length_b   1.000
_cell.length_c   1.000
_cell.angle_alpha   90.00
_cell.angle_beta   90.00
_cell.angle_gamma   90.00
#
_symmetry.space_group_name_H-M   'P 1'
#
loop_
_entity.id
_entity.type
_entity.pdbx_description
1 polymer ?
#
loop_
_entity_poly.entity_id
_entity_poly.type
_entity_poly.pdbx_seq_one_letter_code
_entity_poly.pdbx_strand_id
1 'polypeptide(L)'
;MLTFAKSTSEVYVPDGVAVADALARTTHLAIGAHQDDLEIMAAEGILACFGRSDAWFTGVVVTNGAGSPREGLYANYTDEDMQKVRRREQKKAAVVGEYSAVLFLDYSSSETKSPACDETVKDLAAVIDAARPEVIYTHNLADKHPTHVAVALRTIAAIRSLPREARPKRLLGCEVWRDLDWLSDRDKVIFRLDEHENIATALVGLFDSQVAGGKRYDLATMGRRRANAKYLDSHGTDTAQLVNFGMDLTPLLDDDGPSPVELVAAHIQRFADDVQSMLATLG
;
A
#
# COMPACT_ATOMS: atom_id res chain seq x y z
N MET A 1 -16.20 12.35 16.23
CA MET A 1 -16.46 12.09 14.80
C MET A 1 -15.20 12.48 14.07
N LEU A 2 -14.64 11.61 13.24
CA LEU A 2 -13.44 11.91 12.47
C LEU A 2 -13.81 12.97 11.41
N THR A 3 -13.07 14.08 11.38
CA THR A 3 -13.32 15.19 10.44
C THR A 3 -12.08 15.37 9.58
N PHE A 4 -12.28 15.46 8.28
CA PHE A 4 -11.20 15.63 7.30
C PHE A 4 -11.18 17.05 6.73
N ALA A 5 -10.01 17.48 6.24
CA ALA A 5 -9.89 18.80 5.62
C ALA A 5 -10.74 18.92 4.34
N LYS A 6 -10.83 17.85 3.54
CA LYS A 6 -11.70 17.81 2.36
C LYS A 6 -13.11 17.42 2.76
N SER A 7 -14.09 18.28 2.47
CA SER A 7 -15.51 18.02 2.68
C SER A 7 -16.08 16.89 1.82
N THR A 8 -15.37 16.49 0.76
CA THR A 8 -15.72 15.35 -0.10
C THR A 8 -15.19 14.01 0.41
N SER A 9 -14.35 14.03 1.45
CA SER A 9 -13.83 12.81 2.06
C SER A 9 -14.96 11.89 2.51
N GLU A 10 -14.74 10.59 2.43
CA GLU A 10 -15.75 9.59 2.79
C GLU A 10 -15.13 8.44 3.57
N VAL A 11 -15.89 7.89 4.52
CA VAL A 11 -15.60 6.58 5.12
C VAL A 11 -16.70 5.61 4.71
N TYR A 12 -16.32 4.50 4.12
CA TYR A 12 -17.21 3.40 3.76
C TYR A 12 -16.95 2.20 4.66
N VAL A 13 -18.00 1.70 5.31
CA VAL A 13 -17.97 0.53 6.22
C VAL A 13 -18.82 -0.58 5.59
N PRO A 14 -18.21 -1.66 5.05
CA PRO A 14 -18.93 -2.67 4.27
C PRO A 14 -20.05 -3.39 5.03
N ASP A 15 -19.86 -3.66 6.33
CA ASP A 15 -20.80 -4.40 7.18
C ASP A 15 -21.77 -3.50 7.97
N GLY A 16 -21.69 -2.18 7.78
CA GLY A 16 -22.65 -1.21 8.30
C GLY A 16 -22.53 -0.89 9.79
N VAL A 17 -21.48 -1.34 10.49
CA VAL A 17 -21.22 -0.89 11.88
C VAL A 17 -20.87 0.61 11.92
N ALA A 18 -20.90 1.22 13.11
CA ALA A 18 -20.54 2.63 13.22
C ALA A 18 -19.07 2.87 12.84
N VAL A 19 -18.78 4.00 12.21
CA VAL A 19 -17.40 4.34 11.75
C VAL A 19 -16.38 4.25 12.89
N ALA A 20 -16.74 4.69 14.10
CA ALA A 20 -15.85 4.60 15.26
C ALA A 20 -15.51 3.14 15.60
N ASP A 21 -16.48 2.24 15.56
CA ASP A 21 -16.30 0.82 15.86
C ASP A 21 -15.49 0.12 14.75
N ALA A 22 -15.75 0.47 13.48
CA ALA A 22 -14.98 -0.03 12.34
C ALA A 22 -13.50 0.39 12.43
N LEU A 23 -13.21 1.64 12.78
CA LEU A 23 -11.82 2.07 12.96
C LEU A 23 -11.19 1.40 14.18
N ALA A 24 -11.88 1.35 15.32
CA ALA A 24 -11.35 0.80 16.57
C ALA A 24 -10.99 -0.69 16.51
N ARG A 25 -11.64 -1.49 15.64
CA ARG A 25 -11.28 -2.90 15.45
C ARG A 25 -10.11 -3.14 14.49
N THR A 26 -9.59 -2.09 13.84
CA THR A 26 -8.51 -2.19 12.85
C THR A 26 -7.24 -2.77 13.49
N THR A 27 -6.68 -3.79 12.87
CA THR A 27 -5.39 -4.37 13.24
C THR A 27 -4.31 -4.09 12.19
N HIS A 28 -4.73 -4.10 10.92
CA HIS A 28 -3.88 -3.86 9.75
C HIS A 28 -4.44 -2.67 8.99
N LEU A 29 -3.61 -1.67 8.73
CA LEU A 29 -3.99 -0.47 7.99
C LEU A 29 -3.12 -0.32 6.75
N ALA A 30 -3.71 -0.12 5.58
CA ALA A 30 -2.96 0.21 4.37
C ALA A 30 -3.27 1.64 3.92
N ILE A 31 -2.23 2.40 3.55
CA ILE A 31 -2.34 3.78 3.07
C ILE A 31 -1.80 3.83 1.64
N GLY A 32 -2.72 3.79 0.68
CA GLY A 32 -2.46 3.80 -0.77
C GLY A 32 -2.68 5.19 -1.37
N ALA A 33 -2.06 5.42 -2.53
CA ALA A 33 -2.19 6.72 -3.18
C ALA A 33 -3.47 6.77 -4.01
N HIS A 34 -3.75 5.72 -4.76
CA HIS A 34 -4.89 5.60 -5.66
C HIS A 34 -5.70 4.34 -5.36
N GLN A 35 -6.88 4.27 -5.97
CA GLN A 35 -7.77 3.12 -5.86
C GLN A 35 -7.26 1.95 -6.72
N ASP A 36 -6.78 0.88 -6.09
CA ASP A 36 -6.09 -0.31 -6.65
C ASP A 36 -4.79 -0.62 -5.89
N ASP A 37 -4.12 0.43 -5.39
CA ASP A 37 -2.82 0.30 -4.72
C ASP A 37 -2.89 -0.66 -3.53
N LEU A 38 -3.98 -0.63 -2.75
CA LEU A 38 -4.13 -1.44 -1.53
C LEU A 38 -4.08 -2.94 -1.85
N GLU A 39 -4.78 -3.37 -2.89
CA GLU A 39 -4.92 -4.76 -3.32
C GLU A 39 -3.65 -5.28 -4.01
N ILE A 40 -2.89 -4.37 -4.64
CA ILE A 40 -1.60 -4.69 -5.25
C ILE A 40 -0.52 -4.83 -4.16
N MET A 41 -0.41 -3.84 -3.28
CA MET A 41 0.73 -3.66 -2.39
C MET A 41 0.54 -4.35 -1.03
N ALA A 42 -0.66 -4.30 -0.47
CA ALA A 42 -0.97 -4.71 0.90
C ALA A 42 -1.83 -5.99 0.96
N ALA A 43 -1.75 -6.83 -0.07
CA ALA A 43 -2.48 -8.10 -0.13
C ALA A 43 -2.21 -9.00 1.09
N GLU A 44 -1.01 -8.95 1.67
CA GLU A 44 -0.70 -9.71 2.88
C GLU A 44 -1.58 -9.31 4.06
N GLY A 45 -1.72 -8.01 4.33
CA GLY A 45 -2.60 -7.52 5.40
C GLY A 45 -4.08 -7.82 5.14
N ILE A 46 -4.51 -7.76 3.87
CA ILE A 46 -5.87 -8.14 3.48
C ILE A 46 -6.12 -9.62 3.77
N LEU A 47 -5.24 -10.50 3.29
CA LEU A 47 -5.39 -11.95 3.44
C LEU A 47 -5.22 -12.39 4.90
N ALA A 48 -4.35 -11.74 5.68
CA ALA A 48 -4.20 -12.00 7.10
C ALA A 48 -5.47 -11.69 7.92
N CYS A 49 -6.35 -10.82 7.41
CA CYS A 49 -7.61 -10.47 8.05
C CYS A 49 -8.84 -11.17 7.44
N PHE A 50 -8.71 -11.74 6.24
CA PHE A 50 -9.84 -12.32 5.52
C PHE A 50 -10.47 -13.50 6.28
N GLY A 51 -11.79 -13.48 6.49
CA GLY A 51 -12.51 -14.52 7.24
C GLY A 51 -12.19 -14.57 8.75
N ARG A 52 -11.52 -13.55 9.31
CA ARG A 52 -11.18 -13.47 10.74
C ARG A 52 -12.21 -12.67 11.52
N SER A 53 -12.40 -13.01 12.79
CA SER A 53 -13.22 -12.24 13.74
C SER A 53 -12.39 -11.30 14.62
N ASP A 54 -11.10 -11.56 14.74
CA ASP A 54 -10.15 -10.92 15.66
C ASP A 54 -9.07 -10.09 14.95
N ALA A 55 -9.06 -10.08 13.62
CA ALA A 55 -8.16 -9.29 12.80
C ALA A 55 -8.96 -8.61 11.69
N TRP A 56 -8.69 -7.33 11.50
CA TRP A 56 -9.42 -6.48 10.57
C TRP A 56 -8.48 -5.58 9.78
N PHE A 57 -8.74 -5.49 8.48
CA PHE A 57 -8.03 -4.64 7.54
C PHE A 57 -8.82 -3.36 7.26
N THR A 58 -8.15 -2.21 7.33
CA THR A 58 -8.71 -0.92 6.91
C THR A 58 -7.84 -0.33 5.82
N GLY A 59 -8.48 0.22 4.79
CA GLY A 59 -7.80 0.90 3.68
C GLY A 59 -7.94 2.42 3.73
N VAL A 60 -6.90 3.16 3.38
CA VAL A 60 -6.96 4.60 3.14
C VAL A 60 -6.47 4.87 1.73
N VAL A 61 -7.31 5.48 0.90
CA VAL A 61 -6.94 6.01 -0.40
C VAL A 61 -6.78 7.52 -0.30
N VAL A 62 -5.54 7.98 -0.46
CA VAL A 62 -5.18 9.39 -0.25
C VAL A 62 -5.72 10.28 -1.36
N THR A 63 -5.64 9.83 -2.62
CA THR A 63 -6.00 10.68 -3.77
C THR A 63 -7.34 10.34 -4.41
N ASN A 64 -7.92 11.31 -5.12
CA ASN A 64 -9.23 11.16 -5.77
C ASN A 64 -9.21 10.26 -7.03
N GLY A 65 -8.05 9.98 -7.61
CA GLY A 65 -7.92 9.10 -8.78
C GLY A 65 -8.35 9.73 -10.12
N ALA A 66 -8.57 11.05 -10.19
CA ALA A 66 -9.08 11.77 -11.37
C ALA A 66 -8.25 11.55 -12.65
N GLY A 67 -6.92 11.60 -12.53
CA GLY A 67 -5.98 11.50 -13.65
C GLY A 67 -5.66 10.08 -14.12
N SER A 68 -6.52 9.09 -13.85
CA SER A 68 -6.29 7.70 -14.28
C SER A 68 -6.30 7.57 -15.82
N PRO A 69 -5.54 6.62 -16.39
CA PRO A 69 -5.64 6.26 -17.81
C PRO A 69 -7.09 5.92 -18.22
N ARG A 70 -7.43 6.18 -19.49
CA ARG A 70 -8.78 5.98 -20.04
C ARG A 70 -8.66 5.37 -21.43
N GLU A 71 -9.31 4.23 -21.61
CA GLU A 71 -9.45 3.55 -22.89
C GLU A 71 -10.79 2.79 -22.93
N GLY A 72 -11.19 2.34 -24.12
CA GLY A 72 -12.38 1.49 -24.28
C GLY A 72 -13.64 2.14 -23.73
N LEU A 73 -14.32 1.43 -22.82
CA LEU A 73 -15.56 1.88 -22.16
C LEU A 73 -15.40 3.25 -21.48
N TYR A 74 -14.19 3.57 -21.00
CA TYR A 74 -13.89 4.76 -20.21
C TYR A 74 -13.32 5.92 -21.03
N ALA A 75 -13.13 5.75 -22.34
CA ALA A 75 -12.43 6.73 -23.19
C ALA A 75 -13.05 8.14 -23.16
N ASN A 76 -14.38 8.23 -23.01
CA ASN A 76 -15.12 9.50 -22.99
C ASN A 76 -15.43 10.02 -21.57
N TYR A 77 -14.88 9.41 -20.52
CA TYR A 77 -15.17 9.79 -19.14
C TYR A 77 -14.38 11.04 -18.75
N THR A 78 -15.02 11.95 -18.01
CA THR A 78 -14.34 13.09 -17.40
C THR A 78 -13.56 12.67 -16.15
N ASP A 79 -12.75 13.58 -15.62
CA ASP A 79 -12.06 13.41 -14.34
C ASP A 79 -13.04 13.09 -13.20
N GLU A 80 -14.18 13.78 -13.15
CA GLU A 80 -15.22 13.56 -12.14
C GLU A 80 -15.92 12.20 -12.32
N ASP A 81 -16.12 11.76 -13.55
CA ASP A 81 -16.69 10.43 -13.81
C ASP A 81 -15.73 9.32 -13.38
N MET A 82 -14.42 9.48 -13.64
CA MET A 82 -13.41 8.52 -13.19
C MET A 82 -13.30 8.45 -11.67
N GLN A 83 -13.38 9.57 -10.95
CA GLN A 83 -13.42 9.56 -9.48
C GLN A 83 -14.58 8.70 -8.96
N LYS A 84 -15.77 8.82 -9.54
CA LYS A 84 -16.95 8.02 -9.16
C LYS A 84 -16.76 6.54 -9.47
N VAL A 85 -16.21 6.21 -10.64
CA VAL A 85 -15.93 4.82 -11.05
C VAL A 85 -14.94 4.17 -10.10
N ARG A 86 -13.76 4.77 -9.93
CA ARG A 86 -12.68 4.21 -9.12
C ARG A 86 -13.07 4.06 -7.66
N ARG A 87 -13.85 5.00 -7.12
CA ARG A 87 -14.43 4.88 -5.78
C ARG A 87 -15.38 3.69 -5.65
N ARG A 88 -16.24 3.44 -6.66
CA ARG A 88 -17.12 2.26 -6.66
C ARG A 88 -16.32 0.97 -6.74
N GLU A 89 -15.26 0.93 -7.53
CA GLU A 89 -14.37 -0.23 -7.63
C GLU A 89 -13.68 -0.53 -6.30
N GLN A 90 -13.13 0.50 -5.64
CA GLN A 90 -12.51 0.35 -4.33
C GLN A 90 -13.51 -0.14 -3.26
N LYS A 91 -14.77 0.33 -3.30
CA LYS A 91 -15.82 -0.17 -2.39
C LYS A 91 -16.14 -1.63 -2.66
N LYS A 92 -16.14 -2.08 -3.93
CA LYS A 92 -16.28 -3.52 -4.24
C LYS A 92 -15.11 -4.33 -3.68
N ALA A 93 -13.88 -3.82 -3.80
CA ALA A 93 -12.71 -4.47 -3.21
C ALA A 93 -12.84 -4.58 -1.67
N ALA A 94 -13.35 -3.54 -1.01
CA ALA A 94 -13.62 -3.58 0.42
C ALA A 94 -14.68 -4.63 0.82
N VAL A 95 -15.70 -4.86 -0.01
CA VAL A 95 -16.67 -5.95 0.21
C VAL A 95 -16.03 -7.31 -0.03
N VAL A 96 -15.33 -7.51 -1.15
CA VAL A 96 -14.72 -8.79 -1.54
C VAL A 96 -13.59 -9.20 -0.60
N GLY A 97 -12.82 -8.25 -0.09
CA GLY A 97 -11.72 -8.47 0.84
C GLY A 97 -12.14 -8.40 2.32
N GLU A 98 -13.43 -8.25 2.62
CA GLU A 98 -13.97 -8.20 3.98
C GLU A 98 -13.32 -7.11 4.86
N TYR A 99 -13.13 -5.91 4.32
CA TYR A 99 -12.48 -4.82 5.05
C TYR A 99 -13.37 -4.34 6.19
N SER A 100 -12.73 -3.85 7.25
CA SER A 100 -13.44 -3.10 8.29
C SER A 100 -13.96 -1.77 7.76
N ALA A 101 -13.11 -1.02 7.06
CA ALA A 101 -13.47 0.24 6.43
C ALA A 101 -12.54 0.56 5.26
N VAL A 102 -12.99 1.44 4.38
CA VAL A 102 -12.12 2.17 3.45
C VAL A 102 -12.42 3.67 3.53
N LEU A 103 -11.36 4.46 3.64
CA LEU A 103 -11.41 5.90 3.74
C LEU A 103 -10.88 6.51 2.45
N PHE A 104 -11.59 7.50 1.93
CA PHE A 104 -11.20 8.27 0.75
C PHE A 104 -10.95 9.71 1.18
N LEU A 105 -9.72 10.20 1.06
CA LEU A 105 -9.34 11.56 1.51
C LEU A 105 -9.47 12.62 0.40
N ASP A 106 -9.62 12.20 -0.86
CA ASP A 106 -9.87 13.06 -2.03
C ASP A 106 -8.86 14.17 -2.33
N TYR A 107 -7.64 14.08 -1.80
CA TYR A 107 -6.58 14.97 -2.25
C TYR A 107 -6.28 14.75 -3.73
N SER A 108 -5.85 15.79 -4.43
CA SER A 108 -5.20 15.61 -5.73
C SER A 108 -3.78 15.07 -5.55
N SER A 109 -3.26 14.44 -6.60
CA SER A 109 -1.84 14.04 -6.63
C SER A 109 -0.91 15.25 -6.48
N SER A 110 -1.28 16.43 -7.00
CA SER A 110 -0.47 17.65 -6.85
C SER A 110 -0.43 18.15 -5.41
N GLU A 111 -1.56 18.15 -4.70
CA GLU A 111 -1.61 18.53 -3.28
C GLU A 111 -0.76 17.58 -2.44
N THR A 112 -0.94 16.28 -2.62
CA THR A 112 -0.22 15.25 -1.85
C THR A 112 1.30 15.36 -2.04
N LYS A 113 1.76 15.61 -3.27
CA LYS A 113 3.19 15.79 -3.59
C LYS A 113 3.78 17.08 -3.03
N SER A 114 2.95 18.08 -2.72
CA SER A 114 3.44 19.35 -2.16
C SER A 114 3.92 19.15 -0.71
N PRO A 115 5.17 19.50 -0.38
CA PRO A 115 5.65 19.49 1.02
C PRO A 115 4.96 20.54 1.89
N ALA A 116 4.29 21.52 1.29
CA ALA A 116 3.53 22.53 2.02
C ALA A 116 2.11 22.05 2.42
N CYS A 117 1.63 20.92 1.89
CA CYS A 117 0.31 20.39 2.24
C CYS A 117 0.38 19.57 3.53
N ASP A 118 0.21 20.28 4.66
CA ASP A 118 0.17 19.69 6.00
C ASP A 118 -1.17 19.00 6.31
N GLU A 119 -2.23 19.32 5.56
CA GLU A 119 -3.57 18.76 5.75
C GLU A 119 -3.59 17.24 5.53
N THR A 120 -2.92 16.74 4.49
CA THR A 120 -2.81 15.29 4.26
C THR A 120 -2.14 14.58 5.43
N VAL A 121 -1.12 15.19 6.04
CA VAL A 121 -0.43 14.61 7.21
C VAL A 121 -1.37 14.56 8.41
N LYS A 122 -2.11 15.64 8.67
CA LYS A 122 -3.07 15.73 9.79
C LYS A 122 -4.22 14.72 9.65
N ASP A 123 -4.79 14.60 8.45
CA ASP A 123 -5.87 13.66 8.19
C ASP A 123 -5.37 12.21 8.37
N LEU A 124 -4.18 11.87 7.87
CA LEU A 124 -3.57 10.56 8.08
C LEU A 124 -3.30 10.29 9.57
N ALA A 125 -2.77 11.26 10.30
CA ALA A 125 -2.51 11.12 11.74
C ALA A 125 -3.80 10.87 12.52
N ALA A 126 -4.89 11.58 12.16
CA ALA A 126 -6.20 11.38 12.78
C ALA A 126 -6.76 9.97 12.50
N VAL A 127 -6.59 9.44 11.28
CA VAL A 127 -6.99 8.05 10.96
C VAL A 127 -6.18 7.04 11.78
N ILE A 128 -4.86 7.20 11.82
CA ILE A 128 -3.96 6.29 12.55
C ILE A 128 -4.27 6.31 14.05
N ASP A 129 -4.51 7.48 14.63
CA ASP A 129 -4.85 7.58 16.06
C ASP A 129 -6.24 6.99 16.37
N ALA A 130 -7.21 7.12 15.47
CA ALA A 130 -8.52 6.50 15.64
C ALA A 130 -8.48 4.97 15.47
N ALA A 131 -7.61 4.47 14.58
CA ALA A 131 -7.54 3.05 14.22
C ALA A 131 -6.55 2.24 15.09
N ARG A 132 -5.51 2.89 15.63
CA ARG A 132 -4.41 2.27 16.41
C ARG A 132 -3.92 0.93 15.84
N PRO A 133 -3.60 0.85 14.53
CA PRO A 133 -3.22 -0.42 13.91
C PRO A 133 -1.89 -0.94 14.46
N GLU A 134 -1.71 -2.26 14.46
CA GLU A 134 -0.43 -2.87 14.80
C GLU A 134 0.56 -2.77 13.65
N VAL A 135 0.07 -2.92 12.41
CA VAL A 135 0.87 -2.91 11.19
C VAL A 135 0.30 -1.89 10.21
N ILE A 136 1.18 -1.05 9.65
CA ILE A 136 0.84 -0.16 8.54
C ILE A 136 1.58 -0.59 7.27
N TYR A 137 0.83 -0.69 6.17
CA TYR A 137 1.35 -0.90 4.82
C TYR A 137 1.25 0.42 4.04
N THR A 138 2.30 0.80 3.34
CA THR A 138 2.32 1.96 2.43
C THR A 138 3.25 1.66 1.26
N HIS A 139 3.38 2.58 0.32
CA HIS A 139 4.36 2.50 -0.76
C HIS A 139 5.81 2.43 -0.26
N ASN A 140 6.67 1.73 -0.99
CA ASN A 140 8.11 1.77 -0.76
C ASN A 140 8.72 3.13 -1.18
N LEU A 141 9.82 3.53 -0.53
CA LEU A 141 10.46 4.83 -0.77
C LEU A 141 11.26 4.91 -2.08
N ALA A 142 11.49 3.77 -2.75
CA ALA A 142 12.21 3.69 -4.01
C ALA A 142 11.26 3.56 -5.23
N ASP A 143 9.95 3.74 -5.04
CA ASP A 143 8.96 3.51 -6.09
C ASP A 143 9.17 4.44 -7.30
N LYS A 144 8.76 3.99 -8.50
CA LYS A 144 8.87 4.78 -9.74
C LYS A 144 7.84 5.91 -9.81
N HIS A 145 6.74 5.82 -9.08
CA HIS A 145 5.64 6.77 -9.17
C HIS A 145 5.77 7.88 -8.10
N PRO A 146 5.95 9.16 -8.48
CA PRO A 146 6.21 10.23 -7.51
C PRO A 146 5.12 10.42 -6.44
N THR A 147 3.84 10.21 -6.79
CA THR A 147 2.75 10.27 -5.80
C THR A 147 2.85 9.15 -4.76
N HIS A 148 3.35 7.97 -5.13
CA HIS A 148 3.53 6.85 -4.21
C HIS A 148 4.57 7.19 -3.15
N VAL A 149 5.73 7.69 -3.57
CA VAL A 149 6.79 8.17 -2.68
C VAL A 149 6.28 9.31 -1.80
N ALA A 150 5.51 10.26 -2.35
CA ALA A 150 4.92 11.33 -1.56
C ALA A 150 3.98 10.80 -0.45
N VAL A 151 3.09 9.86 -0.76
CA VAL A 151 2.20 9.24 0.23
C VAL A 151 2.98 8.49 1.31
N ALA A 152 4.04 7.76 0.96
CA ALA A 152 4.91 7.12 1.94
C ALA A 152 5.53 8.15 2.90
N LEU A 153 6.05 9.25 2.37
CA LEU A 153 6.63 10.34 3.18
C LEU A 153 5.58 11.02 4.08
N ARG A 154 4.35 11.25 3.60
CA ARG A 154 3.26 11.81 4.41
C ARG A 154 2.80 10.85 5.49
N THR A 155 2.77 9.55 5.20
CA THR A 155 2.48 8.49 6.17
C THR A 155 3.51 8.47 7.30
N ILE A 156 4.81 8.49 6.96
CA ILE A 156 5.89 8.56 7.95
C ILE A 156 5.78 9.83 8.80
N ALA A 157 5.53 10.99 8.18
CA ALA A 157 5.35 12.25 8.90
C ALA A 157 4.14 12.19 9.85
N ALA A 158 3.02 11.61 9.40
CA ALA A 158 1.81 11.45 10.21
C ALA A 158 2.08 10.57 11.44
N ILE A 159 2.71 9.41 11.25
CA ILE A 159 3.07 8.51 12.35
C ILE A 159 4.01 9.20 13.35
N ARG A 160 5.04 9.92 12.85
CA ARG A 160 5.98 10.63 13.74
C ARG A 160 5.35 11.79 14.49
N SER A 161 4.27 12.38 13.96
CA SER A 161 3.53 13.45 14.65
C SER A 161 2.71 12.95 15.85
N LEU A 162 2.42 11.64 15.90
CA LEU A 162 1.72 10.99 16.98
C LEU A 162 2.66 10.67 18.17
N PRO A 163 2.12 10.61 19.41
CA PRO A 163 2.91 10.17 20.56
C PRO A 163 3.32 8.71 20.39
N ARG A 164 4.43 8.30 21.01
CA ARG A 164 5.09 7.00 20.74
C ARG A 164 4.15 5.80 20.94
N GLU A 165 3.28 5.85 21.93
CA GLU A 165 2.28 4.81 22.23
C GLU A 165 1.19 4.66 21.17
N ALA A 166 1.07 5.62 20.26
CA ALA A 166 0.12 5.64 19.15
C ALA A 166 0.70 5.18 17.81
N ARG A 167 2.02 5.02 17.75
CA ARG A 167 2.72 4.57 16.54
C ARG A 167 2.52 3.05 16.37
N PRO A 168 2.40 2.56 15.12
CA PRO A 168 2.28 1.13 14.88
C PRO A 168 3.56 0.38 15.28
N LYS A 169 3.46 -0.92 15.50
CA LYS A 169 4.62 -1.77 15.77
C LYS A 169 5.48 -1.97 14.52
N ARG A 170 4.88 -1.93 13.33
CA ARG A 170 5.54 -2.14 12.04
C ARG A 170 5.05 -1.17 10.97
N LEU A 171 5.96 -0.65 10.17
CA LEU A 171 5.66 0.08 8.94
C LEU A 171 6.35 -0.60 7.75
N LEU A 172 5.58 -1.01 6.75
CA LEU A 172 6.05 -1.80 5.62
C LEU A 172 5.85 -1.05 4.30
N GLY A 173 6.96 -0.78 3.60
CA GLY A 173 6.99 -0.17 2.28
C GLY A 173 6.87 -1.23 1.19
N CYS A 174 5.72 -1.33 0.56
CA CYS A 174 5.36 -2.42 -0.33
C CYS A 174 5.70 -2.12 -1.79
N GLU A 175 5.95 -3.17 -2.58
CA GLU A 175 6.18 -3.04 -4.01
C GLU A 175 4.91 -2.69 -4.80
N VAL A 176 5.04 -1.82 -5.81
CA VAL A 176 3.99 -1.52 -6.80
C VAL A 176 4.61 -1.32 -8.17
N TRP A 177 5.09 -0.11 -8.50
CA TRP A 177 5.70 0.14 -9.81
C TRP A 177 7.16 -0.23 -9.86
N ARG A 178 7.88 -0.05 -8.75
CA ARG A 178 9.20 -0.64 -8.59
C ARG A 178 9.07 -1.93 -7.78
N ASP A 179 9.53 -3.00 -8.40
CA ASP A 179 9.81 -4.27 -7.73
C ASP A 179 10.96 -4.10 -6.72
N LEU A 180 10.97 -4.91 -5.67
CA LEU A 180 11.96 -4.86 -4.58
C LEU A 180 12.97 -6.00 -4.63
N ASP A 181 13.02 -6.79 -5.71
CA ASP A 181 14.01 -7.86 -5.86
C ASP A 181 15.48 -7.36 -5.79
N TRP A 182 15.73 -6.09 -6.08
CA TRP A 182 17.04 -5.44 -5.93
C TRP A 182 17.52 -5.32 -4.47
N LEU A 183 16.64 -5.49 -3.48
CA LEU A 183 17.06 -5.55 -2.08
C LEU A 183 17.94 -6.78 -1.85
N SER A 184 18.88 -6.68 -0.92
CA SER A 184 19.57 -7.86 -0.41
C SER A 184 18.55 -8.80 0.24
N ASP A 185 18.70 -10.13 0.10
CA ASP A 185 17.68 -11.08 0.59
C ASP A 185 17.42 -10.95 2.10
N ARG A 186 18.43 -10.57 2.88
CA ARG A 186 18.32 -10.29 4.32
C ARG A 186 17.47 -9.07 4.66
N ASP A 187 17.29 -8.15 3.71
CA ASP A 187 16.53 -6.91 3.88
C ASP A 187 15.10 -7.02 3.32
N LYS A 188 14.79 -8.10 2.59
CA LYS A 188 13.45 -8.35 2.03
C LYS A 188 12.50 -8.80 3.14
N VAL A 189 11.38 -8.09 3.28
CA VAL A 189 10.20 -8.62 3.98
C VAL A 189 9.41 -9.45 2.97
N ILE A 190 9.28 -10.75 3.22
CA ILE A 190 8.63 -11.68 2.30
C ILE A 190 7.16 -11.86 2.69
N PHE A 191 6.26 -11.47 1.80
CA PHE A 191 4.82 -11.67 1.95
C PHE A 191 4.39 -12.91 1.16
N ARG A 192 4.04 -13.99 1.84
CA ARG A 192 3.50 -15.20 1.20
C ARG A 192 1.99 -15.07 1.06
N LEU A 193 1.47 -15.23 -0.15
CA LEU A 193 0.07 -14.94 -0.50
C LEU A 193 -0.68 -16.19 -1.00
N ASP A 194 -0.22 -17.38 -0.61
CA ASP A 194 -0.60 -18.66 -1.20
C ASP A 194 -2.00 -19.14 -0.78
N GLU A 195 -2.39 -18.88 0.47
CA GLU A 195 -3.59 -19.47 1.08
C GLU A 195 -4.88 -19.07 0.36
N HIS A 196 -4.89 -17.87 -0.25
CA HIS A 196 -6.08 -17.28 -0.85
C HIS A 196 -5.78 -16.63 -2.22
N GLU A 197 -5.10 -17.36 -3.11
CA GLU A 197 -4.82 -16.91 -4.48
C GLU A 197 -6.07 -16.44 -5.22
N ASN A 198 -7.20 -17.11 -5.03
CA ASN A 198 -8.47 -16.74 -5.63
C ASN A 198 -8.94 -15.35 -5.19
N ILE A 199 -8.81 -15.03 -3.89
CA ILE A 199 -9.15 -13.70 -3.35
C ILE A 199 -8.17 -12.66 -3.84
N ALA A 200 -6.87 -12.94 -3.76
CA ALA A 200 -5.82 -12.04 -4.24
C ALA A 200 -5.97 -11.69 -5.72
N THR A 201 -6.36 -12.66 -6.55
CA THR A 201 -6.65 -12.47 -7.98
C THR A 201 -7.93 -11.68 -8.20
N ALA A 202 -9.01 -12.00 -7.47
CA ALA A 202 -10.27 -11.29 -7.58
C ALA A 202 -10.10 -9.80 -7.25
N LEU A 203 -9.41 -9.48 -6.16
CA LEU A 203 -9.20 -8.12 -5.67
C LEU A 203 -8.56 -7.21 -6.72
N VAL A 204 -7.47 -7.64 -7.36
CA VAL A 204 -6.81 -6.84 -8.42
C VAL A 204 -7.65 -6.76 -9.69
N GLY A 205 -8.52 -7.75 -9.95
CA GLY A 205 -9.41 -7.78 -11.11
C GLY A 205 -10.65 -6.88 -11.00
N LEU A 206 -10.98 -6.36 -9.81
CA LEU A 206 -12.16 -5.51 -9.60
C LEU A 206 -12.04 -4.10 -10.21
N PHE A 207 -10.81 -3.68 -10.50
CA PHE A 207 -10.49 -2.35 -11.03
C PHE A 207 -10.53 -2.34 -12.56
N ASP A 208 -11.70 -2.65 -13.12
CA ASP A 208 -11.92 -2.72 -14.57
C ASP A 208 -11.49 -1.43 -15.28
N SER A 209 -11.73 -0.27 -14.67
CA SER A 209 -11.29 1.02 -15.20
C SER A 209 -9.78 1.14 -15.43
N GLN A 210 -8.98 0.41 -14.64
CA GLN A 210 -7.53 0.37 -14.79
C GLN A 210 -7.09 -0.75 -15.74
N VAL A 211 -7.74 -1.91 -15.64
CA VAL A 211 -7.46 -3.11 -16.44
C VAL A 211 -7.84 -2.92 -17.92
N ALA A 212 -9.05 -2.46 -18.19
CA ALA A 212 -9.55 -2.14 -19.52
C ALA A 212 -8.99 -0.81 -20.05
N GLY A 213 -8.48 0.06 -19.18
CA GLY A 213 -7.86 1.35 -19.49
C GLY A 213 -6.47 1.27 -20.13
N GLY A 214 -6.11 0.12 -20.71
CA GLY A 214 -4.89 -0.08 -21.51
C GLY A 214 -3.70 -0.65 -20.75
N LYS A 215 -3.82 -0.91 -19.44
CA LYS A 215 -2.73 -1.46 -18.62
C LYS A 215 -3.24 -2.61 -17.75
N ARG A 216 -2.99 -3.84 -18.22
CA ARG A 216 -3.33 -5.11 -17.54
C ARG A 216 -2.48 -5.36 -16.29
N TYR A 217 -2.59 -4.47 -15.31
CA TYR A 217 -1.88 -4.59 -14.03
C TYR A 217 -2.30 -5.82 -13.25
N ASP A 218 -3.54 -6.29 -13.42
CA ASP A 218 -4.01 -7.56 -12.88
C ASP A 218 -3.09 -8.73 -13.28
N LEU A 219 -2.77 -8.83 -14.58
CA LEU A 219 -1.87 -9.85 -15.10
C LEU A 219 -0.43 -9.60 -14.66
N ALA A 220 0.03 -8.35 -14.69
CA ALA A 220 1.40 -8.01 -14.32
C ALA A 220 1.68 -8.26 -12.83
N THR A 221 0.75 -7.90 -11.95
CA THR A 221 0.83 -8.09 -10.50
C THR A 221 0.84 -9.58 -10.16
N MET A 222 -0.12 -10.35 -10.71
CA MET A 222 -0.15 -11.80 -10.48
C MET A 222 1.05 -12.52 -11.13
N GLY A 223 1.54 -12.03 -12.27
CA GLY A 223 2.75 -12.51 -12.92
C GLY A 223 3.99 -12.26 -12.06
N ARG A 224 4.14 -11.05 -11.51
CA ARG A 224 5.25 -10.70 -10.62
C ARG A 224 5.23 -11.54 -9.34
N ARG A 225 4.06 -11.73 -8.72
CA ARG A 225 3.93 -12.59 -7.53
C ARG A 225 4.47 -14.00 -7.75
N ARG A 226 4.18 -14.58 -8.92
CA ARG A 226 4.71 -15.89 -9.30
C ARG A 226 6.21 -15.83 -9.59
N ALA A 227 6.68 -14.81 -10.31
CA ALA A 227 8.10 -14.64 -10.59
C ALA A 227 8.91 -14.51 -9.29
N ASN A 228 8.49 -13.65 -8.38
CA ASN A 228 9.10 -13.45 -7.06
C ASN A 228 9.14 -14.78 -6.28
N ALA A 229 8.07 -15.57 -6.31
CA ALA A 229 8.05 -16.87 -5.64
C ALA A 229 9.08 -17.86 -6.22
N LYS A 230 9.26 -17.89 -7.55
CA LYS A 230 10.18 -18.82 -8.24
C LYS A 230 11.65 -18.40 -8.18
N TYR A 231 11.93 -17.10 -8.14
CA TYR A 231 13.30 -16.58 -8.13
C TYR A 231 13.80 -16.21 -6.74
N LEU A 232 13.00 -16.48 -5.68
CA LEU A 232 13.35 -16.17 -4.30
C LEU A 232 14.60 -16.91 -3.79
N ASP A 233 14.79 -18.16 -4.21
CA ASP A 233 15.94 -18.98 -3.82
C ASP A 233 16.44 -19.74 -5.05
N SER A 234 17.74 -19.66 -5.31
CA SER A 234 18.39 -20.28 -6.47
C SER A 234 18.68 -21.77 -6.31
N HIS A 235 18.64 -22.31 -5.08
CA HIS A 235 19.03 -23.68 -4.76
C HIS A 235 17.92 -24.46 -4.03
N GLY A 236 17.07 -23.75 -3.27
CA GLY A 236 15.92 -24.33 -2.58
C GLY A 236 14.77 -24.72 -3.51
N THR A 237 13.90 -25.63 -3.04
CA THR A 237 12.60 -25.88 -3.69
C THR A 237 11.60 -24.80 -3.28
N ASP A 238 10.69 -24.44 -4.18
CA ASP A 238 9.64 -23.45 -3.91
C ASP A 238 8.86 -23.77 -2.63
N THR A 239 8.86 -22.83 -1.69
CA THR A 239 8.05 -22.90 -0.45
C THR A 239 6.78 -22.02 -0.52
N ALA A 240 6.63 -21.27 -1.61
CA ALA A 240 5.50 -20.40 -1.90
C ALA A 240 5.22 -20.40 -3.42
N GLN A 241 3.98 -20.09 -3.81
CA GLN A 241 3.54 -19.92 -5.20
C GLN A 241 3.32 -18.45 -5.56
N LEU A 242 3.01 -17.60 -4.58
CA LEU A 242 2.78 -16.17 -4.74
C LEU A 242 3.51 -15.40 -3.64
N VAL A 243 4.44 -14.53 -4.05
CA VAL A 243 5.23 -13.70 -3.14
C VAL A 243 5.14 -12.23 -3.54
N ASN A 244 4.80 -11.36 -2.59
CA ASN A 244 5.13 -9.94 -2.68
C ASN A 244 6.35 -9.64 -1.80
N PHE A 245 7.08 -8.58 -2.15
CA PHE A 245 8.14 -8.04 -1.33
C PHE A 245 7.75 -6.74 -0.63
N GLY A 246 8.31 -6.55 0.56
CA GLY A 246 8.27 -5.32 1.33
C GLY A 246 9.65 -4.88 1.79
N MET A 247 9.77 -3.59 2.04
CA MET A 247 10.90 -2.93 2.70
C MET A 247 10.47 -2.59 4.13
N ASP A 248 11.27 -2.96 5.12
CA ASP A 248 10.99 -2.56 6.51
C ASP A 248 11.31 -1.07 6.70
N LEU A 249 10.26 -0.27 6.92
CA LEU A 249 10.35 1.17 7.17
C LEU A 249 10.20 1.50 8.66
N THR A 250 10.03 0.49 9.53
CA THR A 250 9.87 0.65 10.98
C THR A 250 11.00 1.47 11.61
N PRO A 251 12.29 1.35 11.20
CA PRO A 251 13.35 2.19 11.74
C PRO A 251 13.13 3.71 11.56
N LEU A 252 12.31 4.13 10.58
CA LEU A 252 11.99 5.56 10.35
C LEU A 252 11.02 6.14 11.39
N LEU A 253 10.42 5.29 12.22
CA LEU A 253 9.44 5.71 13.22
C LEU A 253 10.09 6.21 14.51
N ASP A 254 11.37 5.89 14.73
CA ASP A 254 12.13 6.37 15.88
C ASP A 254 12.56 7.83 15.70
N ASP A 255 12.56 8.59 16.80
CA ASP A 255 12.88 10.02 16.74
C ASP A 255 14.36 10.26 16.37
N ASP A 256 15.23 9.32 16.74
CA ASP A 256 16.66 9.21 16.44
C ASP A 256 16.97 8.20 15.30
N GLY A 257 15.93 7.70 14.63
CA GLY A 257 16.06 6.83 13.47
C GLY A 257 16.64 7.54 12.24
N PRO A 258 17.03 6.77 11.21
CA PRO A 258 17.56 7.34 9.98
C PRO A 258 16.50 8.20 9.27
N SER A 259 16.94 9.13 8.43
CA SER A 259 16.06 9.78 7.46
C SER A 259 15.65 8.80 6.36
N PRO A 260 14.53 9.05 5.65
CA PRO A 260 14.10 8.24 4.50
C PRO A 260 15.21 8.08 3.44
N VAL A 261 16.01 9.11 3.20
CA VAL A 261 17.11 9.09 2.24
C VAL A 261 18.25 8.20 2.72
N GLU A 262 18.64 8.30 4.00
CA GLU A 262 19.70 7.48 4.58
C GLU A 262 19.34 6.00 4.57
N LEU A 263 18.09 5.64 4.91
CA LEU A 263 17.63 4.26 4.88
C LEU A 263 17.75 3.67 3.46
N VAL A 264 17.19 4.35 2.46
CA VAL A 264 17.21 3.85 1.07
C VAL A 264 18.64 3.81 0.52
N ALA A 265 19.46 4.83 0.81
CA ALA A 265 20.86 4.85 0.39
C ALA A 265 21.65 3.67 0.98
N ALA A 266 21.38 3.29 2.23
CA ALA A 266 22.02 2.14 2.86
C ALA A 266 21.65 0.82 2.17
N HIS A 267 20.39 0.63 1.75
CA HIS A 267 19.99 -0.55 0.96
C HIS A 267 20.67 -0.58 -0.42
N ILE A 268 20.74 0.56 -1.11
CA ILE A 268 21.40 0.67 -2.42
C ILE A 268 22.89 0.33 -2.29
N GLN A 269 23.56 0.87 -1.27
CA GLN A 269 24.97 0.60 -1.04
C GLN A 269 25.21 -0.89 -0.73
N ARG A 270 24.37 -1.50 0.11
CA ARG A 270 24.47 -2.95 0.39
C ARG A 270 24.32 -3.80 -0.86
N PHE A 271 23.35 -3.48 -1.73
CA PHE A 271 23.22 -4.18 -3.02
C PHE A 271 24.47 -4.03 -3.88
N ALA A 272 25.03 -2.82 -3.97
CA ALA A 272 26.27 -2.59 -4.70
C ALA A 272 27.45 -3.40 -4.13
N ASP A 273 27.59 -3.45 -2.80
CA ASP A 273 28.65 -4.19 -2.11
C ASP A 273 28.49 -5.71 -2.32
N ASP A 274 27.27 -6.24 -2.21
CA ASP A 274 26.96 -7.67 -2.41
C ASP A 274 27.34 -8.10 -3.85
N VAL A 275 27.01 -7.29 -4.86
CA VAL A 275 27.38 -7.53 -6.26
C VAL A 275 28.90 -7.50 -6.45
N GLN A 276 29.58 -6.47 -5.91
CA GLN A 276 31.04 -6.36 -6.01
C GLN A 276 31.75 -7.53 -5.34
N SER A 277 31.29 -7.95 -4.16
CA SER A 277 31.86 -9.07 -3.41
C SER A 277 31.71 -10.38 -4.17
N MET A 278 30.53 -10.64 -4.76
CA MET A 278 30.29 -11.85 -5.56
C MET A 278 31.19 -11.90 -6.79
N LEU A 279 31.31 -10.80 -7.53
CA LEU A 279 32.19 -10.72 -8.70
C LEU A 279 33.67 -10.89 -8.33
N ALA A 280 34.12 -10.27 -7.23
CA ALA A 280 35.50 -10.42 -6.76
C ALA A 280 35.82 -11.82 -6.23
N THR A 281 34.82 -12.56 -5.75
CA THR A 281 35.00 -13.93 -5.26
C THR A 281 35.07 -14.95 -6.41
N LEU A 282 34.41 -14.67 -7.53
CA LEU A 282 34.27 -15.61 -8.66
C LEU A 282 35.14 -15.28 -9.88
N GLY A 283 35.69 -14.06 -9.97
CA GLY A 283 36.54 -13.60 -11.08
C GLY A 283 38.02 -13.58 -10.72
#